data_AF-X7YJP7-F1
#
_entry.id   AF-X7YJP7-F1
#
_cell.length_a   1.000
_cell.length_b   1.000
_cell.length_c   1.000
_cell.angle_alpha   90.00
_cell.angle_beta   90.00
_cell.angle_gamma   90.00
#
_symmetry.space_group_name_H-M   'P 1'
#
loop_
_entity.id
_entity.type
_entity.pdbx_description
1 polymer ?
#
loop_
_entity_poly.entity_id
_entity_poly.type
_entity_poly.pdbx_seq_one_letter_code
_entity_poly.pdbx_strand_id
1 'polypeptide(L)'
;MGAGGAGGAGGFSLGGVGGAGGTGGASGSLAGLVGAGGGNGGNGAFGHATGGAGGAGGNAGLVGGPGGAGGTGGVGVVNGGHGGDAGNAGLLFGSGGLGGTGGVGVGGKGGAAGHGGDAGLLFSSAGPGGTGGFGGSTGGAGGSGGNAGQLGCGGIGGAGGFGTITGGTGGTGGTAGRLVGVGGAGGAGGDSTTTGGDGGDGGNAVLIGNGGNGGNAGTGPTTGAGGTGGTGGNLLGVNGFDGLT
;
A
#
# COMPACT_ATOMS: atom_id res chain seq x y z
N MET A 1 12.57 -10.52 -24.30
CA MET A 1 12.93 -9.65 -23.17
C MET A 1 11.92 -8.52 -23.16
N GLY A 2 11.12 -8.38 -22.12
CA GLY A 2 10.05 -7.39 -22.11
C GLY A 2 9.51 -7.16 -20.70
N ALA A 3 8.94 -5.98 -20.49
CA ALA A 3 8.18 -5.66 -19.29
C ALA A 3 6.97 -6.59 -19.16
N GLY A 4 6.46 -6.71 -17.94
CA GLY A 4 5.21 -7.39 -17.69
C GLY A 4 4.02 -6.70 -18.37
N GLY A 5 3.09 -7.48 -18.91
CA GLY A 5 1.86 -6.94 -19.48
C GLY A 5 0.93 -6.38 -18.39
N ALA A 6 0.17 -5.33 -18.68
CA ALA A 6 -0.83 -4.84 -17.73
C ALA A 6 -1.97 -5.85 -17.55
N GLY A 7 -2.52 -5.93 -16.35
CA GLY A 7 -3.72 -6.69 -16.05
C GLY A 7 -4.96 -6.07 -16.67
N GLY A 8 -5.89 -6.90 -17.14
CA GLY A 8 -7.17 -6.44 -17.69
C GLY A 8 -8.08 -5.82 -16.62
N ALA A 9 -8.97 -4.90 -16.99
CA ALA A 9 -9.99 -4.41 -16.06
C ALA A 9 -11.03 -5.50 -15.75
N GLY A 10 -11.65 -5.41 -14.57
CA GLY A 10 -12.75 -6.27 -14.18
C GLY A 10 -14.03 -6.05 -15.00
N GLY A 11 -14.93 -7.03 -14.99
CA GLY A 11 -16.25 -6.93 -15.63
C GLY A 11 -17.32 -6.31 -14.72
N PHE A 12 -18.20 -5.49 -15.28
CA PHE A 12 -19.32 -4.86 -14.54
C PHE A 12 -20.36 -5.90 -14.07
N SER A 13 -20.90 -5.72 -12.86
CA SER A 13 -21.97 -6.60 -12.32
C SER A 13 -23.14 -5.83 -11.70
N LEU A 14 -24.36 -6.08 -12.21
CA LEU A 14 -25.60 -5.46 -11.75
C LEU A 14 -26.33 -6.24 -10.64
N GLY A 15 -25.88 -7.47 -10.33
CA GLY A 15 -26.55 -8.36 -9.38
C GLY A 15 -25.64 -9.02 -8.34
N GLY A 16 -24.35 -8.69 -8.33
CA GLY A 16 -23.38 -9.36 -7.46
C GLY A 16 -22.09 -8.58 -7.30
N VAL A 17 -21.00 -9.31 -7.05
CA VAL A 17 -19.66 -8.74 -6.91
C VAL A 17 -19.17 -8.27 -8.29
N GLY A 18 -18.49 -7.12 -8.34
CA GLY A 18 -17.82 -6.64 -9.54
C GLY A 18 -16.68 -7.57 -9.92
N GLY A 19 -16.39 -7.69 -11.22
CA GLY A 19 -15.26 -8.48 -11.68
C GLY A 19 -13.95 -7.93 -11.11
N ALA A 20 -13.06 -8.84 -10.70
CA ALA A 20 -11.72 -8.46 -10.28
C ALA A 20 -10.89 -7.99 -11.48
N GLY A 21 -9.97 -7.06 -11.24
CA GLY A 21 -8.93 -6.74 -12.19
C GLY A 21 -7.96 -7.90 -12.36
N GLY A 22 -7.47 -8.10 -13.58
CA GLY A 22 -6.43 -9.08 -13.89
C GLY A 22 -5.10 -8.69 -13.24
N THR A 23 -4.26 -9.69 -12.97
CA THR A 23 -2.92 -9.44 -12.46
C THR A 23 -2.02 -8.86 -13.53
N GLY A 24 -1.11 -7.97 -13.12
CA GLY A 24 0.01 -7.56 -13.96
C GLY A 24 0.95 -8.73 -14.22
N GLY A 25 1.41 -8.89 -15.45
CA GLY A 25 2.40 -9.88 -15.81
C GLY A 25 3.73 -9.61 -15.12
N ALA A 26 4.48 -10.67 -14.79
CA ALA A 26 5.88 -10.51 -14.39
C ALA A 26 6.75 -10.13 -15.60
N SER A 27 7.86 -9.42 -15.36
CA SER A 27 8.87 -9.21 -16.41
C SER A 27 9.52 -10.54 -16.80
N GLY A 28 10.05 -10.62 -18.02
CA GLY A 28 10.91 -11.75 -18.40
C GLY A 28 12.15 -11.84 -17.49
N SER A 29 12.64 -13.06 -17.23
CA SER A 29 13.77 -13.30 -16.30
C SER A 29 15.03 -12.49 -16.60
N LEU A 30 15.36 -12.29 -17.88
CA LEU A 30 16.48 -11.43 -18.35
C LEU A 30 16.09 -9.97 -18.59
N ALA A 31 14.80 -9.63 -18.53
CA ALA A 31 14.33 -8.27 -18.79
C ALA A 31 14.83 -7.28 -17.72
N GLY A 32 15.21 -7.77 -16.55
CA GLY A 32 15.85 -6.96 -15.51
C GLY A 32 17.25 -6.47 -15.85
N LEU A 33 17.94 -7.08 -16.83
CA LEU A 33 19.22 -6.56 -17.34
C LEU A 33 19.04 -5.24 -18.11
N VAL A 34 17.84 -4.99 -18.64
CA VAL A 34 17.48 -3.72 -19.31
C VAL A 34 16.53 -2.87 -18.46
N GLY A 35 16.36 -3.20 -17.17
CA GLY A 35 15.53 -2.44 -16.23
C GLY A 35 14.02 -2.56 -16.47
N ALA A 36 13.55 -3.57 -17.21
CA ALA A 36 12.12 -3.74 -17.45
C ALA A 36 11.38 -4.15 -16.17
N GLY A 37 10.32 -3.41 -15.85
CA GLY A 37 9.51 -3.63 -14.66
C GLY A 37 8.40 -4.65 -14.83
N GLY A 38 7.72 -4.96 -13.72
CA GLY A 38 6.50 -5.74 -13.72
C GLY A 38 5.32 -4.95 -14.26
N GLY A 39 4.31 -5.65 -14.77
CA GLY A 39 3.09 -5.03 -15.28
C GLY A 39 2.19 -4.52 -14.16
N ASN A 40 1.42 -3.49 -14.40
CA ASN A 40 0.45 -3.01 -13.40
C ASN A 40 -0.75 -3.96 -13.32
N GLY A 41 -1.31 -4.11 -12.12
CA GLY A 41 -2.58 -4.78 -11.91
C GLY A 41 -3.74 -4.01 -12.54
N GLY A 42 -4.76 -4.73 -12.99
CA GLY A 42 -5.97 -4.14 -13.56
C GLY A 42 -6.91 -3.64 -12.46
N ASN A 43 -7.77 -2.68 -12.79
CA ASN A 43 -8.74 -2.16 -11.83
C ASN A 43 -9.91 -3.13 -11.65
N GLY A 44 -10.39 -3.24 -10.42
CA GLY A 44 -11.66 -3.90 -10.11
C GLY A 44 -12.85 -3.09 -10.62
N ALA A 45 -13.91 -3.78 -11.01
CA ALA A 45 -15.10 -3.15 -11.58
C ALA A 45 -16.18 -2.85 -10.54
N PHE A 46 -17.19 -2.11 -10.97
CA PHE A 46 -18.40 -1.91 -10.16
C PHE A 46 -19.11 -3.25 -9.88
N GLY A 47 -19.58 -3.41 -8.65
CA GLY A 47 -20.51 -4.47 -8.28
C GLY A 47 -21.68 -3.96 -7.44
N HIS A 48 -22.89 -4.44 -7.73
CA HIS A 48 -24.06 -4.05 -6.94
C HIS A 48 -23.91 -4.41 -5.44
N ALA A 49 -23.34 -5.57 -5.12
CA ALA A 49 -23.06 -5.90 -3.71
C ALA A 49 -21.70 -5.34 -3.28
N THR A 50 -20.63 -5.94 -3.79
CA THR A 50 -19.24 -5.54 -3.48
C THR A 50 -18.53 -5.17 -4.76
N GLY A 51 -17.72 -4.10 -4.74
CA GLY A 51 -16.84 -3.78 -5.85
C GLY A 51 -15.83 -4.89 -6.11
N GLY A 52 -15.42 -5.07 -7.36
CA GLY A 52 -14.38 -6.05 -7.70
C GLY A 52 -13.04 -5.65 -7.09
N ALA A 53 -12.22 -6.63 -6.71
CA ALA A 53 -10.87 -6.34 -6.25
C ALA A 53 -9.99 -5.81 -7.39
N GLY A 54 -9.03 -4.93 -7.09
CA GLY A 54 -7.93 -4.62 -7.99
C GLY A 54 -7.01 -5.83 -8.15
N GLY A 55 -6.45 -6.00 -9.34
CA GLY A 55 -5.46 -7.04 -9.60
C GLY A 55 -4.12 -6.70 -8.98
N ALA A 56 -3.34 -7.70 -8.60
CA ALA A 56 -1.98 -7.48 -8.12
C ALA A 56 -1.06 -6.95 -9.23
N GLY A 57 -0.09 -6.11 -8.86
CA GLY A 57 1.03 -5.75 -9.71
C GLY A 57 1.96 -6.94 -9.95
N GLY A 58 2.57 -6.98 -11.13
CA GLY A 58 3.55 -7.99 -11.48
C GLY A 58 4.91 -7.70 -10.85
N ASN A 59 5.66 -8.73 -10.50
CA ASN A 59 7.03 -8.58 -10.05
C ASN A 59 7.96 -8.21 -11.20
N ALA A 60 9.04 -7.51 -10.88
CA ALA A 60 10.10 -7.23 -11.84
C ALA A 60 10.92 -8.47 -12.22
N GLY A 61 11.86 -8.30 -13.16
CA GLY A 61 12.79 -9.35 -13.57
C GLY A 61 13.84 -9.69 -12.51
N LEU A 62 14.57 -10.80 -12.69
CA LEU A 62 15.45 -11.36 -11.66
C LEU A 62 16.54 -10.38 -11.18
N VAL A 63 17.21 -9.68 -12.10
CA VAL A 63 18.35 -8.82 -11.76
C VAL A 63 17.90 -7.43 -11.31
N GLY A 64 16.93 -6.86 -12.01
CA GLY A 64 16.50 -5.50 -11.74
C GLY A 64 15.17 -5.12 -12.39
N GLY A 65 14.72 -3.90 -12.11
CA GLY A 65 13.49 -3.33 -12.62
C GLY A 65 12.49 -3.04 -11.50
N PRO A 66 11.58 -2.07 -11.70
CA PRO A 66 10.57 -1.75 -10.71
C PRO A 66 9.46 -2.80 -10.68
N GLY A 67 8.88 -3.02 -9.50
CA GLY A 67 7.64 -3.77 -9.38
C GLY A 67 6.46 -3.01 -10.00
N GLY A 68 5.48 -3.74 -10.53
CA GLY A 68 4.26 -3.15 -11.07
C GLY A 68 3.35 -2.62 -9.95
N ALA A 69 2.59 -1.56 -10.22
CA ALA A 69 1.60 -1.08 -9.27
C ALA A 69 0.42 -2.07 -9.14
N GLY A 70 -0.18 -2.13 -7.96
CA GLY A 70 -1.45 -2.81 -7.75
C GLY A 70 -2.61 -2.04 -8.36
N GLY A 71 -3.66 -2.75 -8.78
CA GLY A 71 -4.86 -2.17 -9.35
C GLY A 71 -5.78 -1.57 -8.29
N THR A 72 -6.61 -0.59 -8.66
CA THR A 72 -7.58 -0.01 -7.72
C THR A 72 -8.75 -0.95 -7.50
N GLY A 73 -9.26 -1.03 -6.28
CA GLY A 73 -10.52 -1.70 -5.98
C GLY A 73 -11.72 -0.97 -6.59
N GLY A 74 -12.73 -1.73 -7.01
CA GLY A 74 -13.95 -1.23 -7.62
C GLY A 74 -14.95 -0.67 -6.60
N VAL A 75 -15.91 0.11 -7.10
CA VAL A 75 -17.00 0.64 -6.28
C VAL A 75 -18.05 -0.45 -6.04
N GLY A 76 -18.57 -0.55 -4.83
CA GLY A 76 -19.77 -1.35 -4.56
C GLY A 76 -20.84 -0.60 -3.79
N VAL A 77 -22.12 -0.93 -4.05
CA VAL A 77 -23.23 -0.28 -3.34
C VAL A 77 -23.22 -0.63 -1.87
N VAL A 78 -22.81 -1.86 -1.52
CA VAL A 78 -22.57 -2.24 -0.11
C VAL A 78 -21.10 -2.00 0.22
N ASN A 79 -20.19 -2.84 -0.27
CA ASN A 79 -18.77 -2.75 0.10
C ASN A 79 -17.88 -2.38 -1.08
N GLY A 80 -16.82 -1.63 -0.82
CA GLY A 80 -15.77 -1.39 -1.80
C GLY A 80 -14.94 -2.65 -2.05
N GLY A 81 -14.44 -2.80 -3.28
CA GLY A 81 -13.46 -3.83 -3.60
C GLY A 81 -12.09 -3.50 -3.01
N HIS A 82 -11.31 -4.51 -2.66
CA HIS A 82 -9.94 -4.29 -2.18
C HIS A 82 -9.03 -3.76 -3.29
N GLY A 83 -8.07 -2.91 -2.94
CA GLY A 83 -6.94 -2.60 -3.82
C GLY A 83 -6.05 -3.83 -4.00
N GLY A 84 -5.40 -3.95 -5.15
CA GLY A 84 -4.43 -5.00 -5.40
C GLY A 84 -3.08 -4.68 -4.76
N ASP A 85 -2.38 -5.70 -4.29
CA ASP A 85 -1.00 -5.54 -3.83
C ASP A 85 -0.08 -5.18 -4.98
N ALA A 86 0.98 -4.44 -4.70
CA ALA A 86 1.99 -4.14 -5.70
C ALA A 86 2.94 -5.32 -5.93
N GLY A 87 3.63 -5.29 -7.07
CA GLY A 87 4.73 -6.19 -7.34
C GLY A 87 6.02 -5.74 -6.67
N ASN A 88 6.89 -6.70 -6.41
CA ASN A 88 8.23 -6.46 -5.89
C ASN A 88 9.20 -6.07 -7.00
N ALA A 89 10.23 -5.32 -6.63
CA ALA A 89 11.37 -5.01 -7.49
C ALA A 89 12.19 -6.25 -7.86
N GLY A 90 13.16 -6.04 -8.75
CA GLY A 90 14.16 -7.06 -9.06
C GLY A 90 15.13 -7.26 -7.90
N LEU A 91 15.82 -8.41 -7.87
CA LEU A 91 16.62 -8.81 -6.71
C LEU A 91 17.68 -7.77 -6.35
N LEU A 92 18.41 -7.22 -7.32
CA LEU A 92 19.52 -6.30 -7.03
C LEU A 92 19.10 -4.83 -7.06
N PHE A 93 18.30 -4.44 -8.06
CA PHE A 93 17.96 -3.04 -8.30
C PHE A 93 16.48 -2.85 -8.65
N GLY A 94 15.91 -1.74 -8.23
CA GLY A 94 14.57 -1.31 -8.61
C GLY A 94 13.70 -1.01 -7.41
N SER A 95 12.73 -0.14 -7.61
CA SER A 95 11.78 0.20 -6.57
C SER A 95 10.64 -0.81 -6.51
N GLY A 96 10.10 -1.03 -5.32
CA GLY A 96 8.83 -1.74 -5.19
C GLY A 96 7.69 -0.98 -5.86
N GLY A 97 6.64 -1.69 -6.26
CA GLY A 97 5.45 -1.08 -6.86
C GLY A 97 4.58 -0.35 -5.83
N LEU A 98 3.71 0.54 -6.31
CA LEU A 98 2.70 1.21 -5.46
C LEU A 98 1.53 0.27 -5.15
N GLY A 99 1.10 0.21 -3.89
CA GLY A 99 -0.12 -0.52 -3.52
C GLY A 99 -1.37 0.10 -4.12
N GLY A 100 -2.33 -0.73 -4.53
CA GLY A 100 -3.58 -0.28 -5.13
C GLY A 100 -4.51 0.38 -4.11
N THR A 101 -5.25 1.42 -4.51
CA THR A 101 -6.23 2.05 -3.61
C THR A 101 -7.43 1.14 -3.37
N GLY A 102 -7.97 1.17 -2.16
CA GLY A 102 -9.24 0.53 -1.85
C GLY A 102 -10.43 1.19 -2.57
N GLY A 103 -11.42 0.40 -2.93
CA GLY A 103 -12.63 0.86 -3.60
C GLY A 103 -13.65 1.49 -2.66
N VAL A 104 -14.59 2.25 -3.21
CA VAL A 104 -15.66 2.91 -2.44
C VAL A 104 -16.77 1.91 -2.09
N GLY A 105 -17.15 1.82 -0.82
CA GLY A 105 -18.37 1.14 -0.38
C GLY A 105 -19.44 2.16 0.00
N VAL A 106 -20.52 2.26 -0.78
CA VAL A 106 -21.50 3.36 -0.63
C VAL A 106 -22.33 3.25 0.65
N GLY A 107 -22.83 2.06 0.96
CA GLY A 107 -23.65 1.79 2.15
C GLY A 107 -22.94 0.99 3.24
N GLY A 108 -21.74 0.48 2.95
CA GLY A 108 -20.99 -0.42 3.81
C GLY A 108 -19.52 -0.01 3.90
N LYS A 109 -18.63 -1.00 3.99
CA LYS A 109 -17.21 -0.73 4.23
C LYS A 109 -16.51 -0.28 2.97
N GLY A 110 -15.59 0.67 3.10
CA GLY A 110 -14.59 0.93 2.07
C GLY A 110 -13.68 -0.28 1.91
N GLY A 111 -13.21 -0.50 0.69
CA GLY A 111 -12.23 -1.54 0.41
C GLY A 111 -10.91 -1.23 1.11
N ALA A 112 -10.28 -2.24 1.71
CA ALA A 112 -8.89 -2.10 2.14
C ALA A 112 -7.98 -1.88 0.92
N ALA A 113 -6.90 -1.15 1.12
CA ALA A 113 -5.91 -0.93 0.07
C ALA A 113 -4.90 -2.07 -0.01
N GLY A 114 -4.18 -2.14 -1.12
CA GLY A 114 -3.08 -3.09 -1.32
C GLY A 114 -1.77 -2.61 -0.70
N HIS A 115 -0.91 -3.57 -0.39
CA HIS A 115 0.42 -3.34 0.15
C HIS A 115 1.38 -2.82 -0.93
N GLY A 116 2.35 -2.00 -0.51
CA GLY A 116 3.46 -1.57 -1.35
C GLY A 116 4.47 -2.70 -1.56
N GLY A 117 5.13 -2.72 -2.72
CA GLY A 117 6.09 -3.76 -3.06
C GLY A 117 7.43 -3.59 -2.36
N ASP A 118 8.15 -4.68 -2.14
CA ASP A 118 9.50 -4.65 -1.59
C ASP A 118 10.52 -4.15 -2.64
N ALA A 119 11.56 -3.49 -2.16
CA ALA A 119 12.65 -2.95 -2.98
C ALA A 119 13.69 -4.02 -3.34
N GLY A 120 14.52 -3.70 -4.34
CA GLY A 120 15.75 -4.44 -4.60
C GLY A 120 16.79 -4.28 -3.49
N LEU A 121 17.83 -5.10 -3.52
CA LEU A 121 18.87 -5.12 -2.49
C LEU A 121 19.66 -3.81 -2.40
N LEU A 122 19.99 -3.16 -3.51
CA LEU A 122 20.96 -2.06 -3.56
C LEU A 122 20.35 -0.79 -4.13
N PHE A 123 20.57 0.33 -3.45
CA PHE A 123 20.19 1.69 -3.86
C PHE A 123 18.75 1.77 -4.38
N SER A 124 17.82 1.17 -3.63
CA SER A 124 16.46 0.90 -4.06
C SER A 124 15.47 1.18 -2.94
N SER A 125 14.39 1.91 -3.26
CA SER A 125 13.36 2.27 -2.29
C SER A 125 12.13 1.37 -2.44
N ALA A 126 11.50 1.05 -1.33
CA ALA A 126 10.30 0.23 -1.36
C ALA A 126 9.06 1.04 -1.75
N GLY A 127 8.02 0.35 -2.19
CA GLY A 127 6.79 0.96 -2.64
C GLY A 127 5.91 1.41 -1.47
N PRO A 128 5.21 2.55 -1.58
CA PRO A 128 4.17 2.93 -0.64
C PRO A 128 2.97 1.98 -0.69
N GLY A 129 2.28 1.83 0.43
CA GLY A 129 0.97 1.20 0.49
C GLY A 129 -0.13 2.09 -0.11
N GLY A 130 -1.21 1.47 -0.56
CA GLY A 130 -2.35 2.19 -1.13
C GLY A 130 -3.22 2.87 -0.06
N THR A 131 -4.03 3.84 -0.48
CA THR A 131 -5.00 4.49 0.42
C THR A 131 -6.28 3.67 0.54
N GLY A 132 -6.80 3.52 1.76
CA GLY A 132 -8.06 2.85 2.03
C GLY A 132 -9.25 3.55 1.37
N GLY A 133 -10.25 2.78 0.94
CA GLY A 133 -11.42 3.31 0.27
C GLY A 133 -12.40 4.01 1.21
N PHE A 134 -13.20 4.93 0.68
CA PHE A 134 -14.34 5.49 1.43
C PHE A 134 -15.34 4.40 1.80
N GLY A 135 -15.86 4.44 3.03
CA GLY A 135 -16.98 3.61 3.47
C GLY A 135 -18.19 4.41 3.96
N GLY A 136 -19.37 4.04 3.48
CA GLY A 136 -20.66 4.48 4.02
C GLY A 136 -20.93 4.03 5.44
N SER A 137 -20.12 3.12 5.99
CA SER A 137 -20.06 2.78 7.41
C SER A 137 -18.64 2.89 7.96
N THR A 138 -17.74 1.98 7.55
CA THR A 138 -16.34 1.96 7.99
C THR A 138 -15.42 2.24 6.83
N GLY A 139 -14.47 3.16 6.99
CA GLY A 139 -13.44 3.41 6.00
C GLY A 139 -12.54 2.19 5.79
N GLY A 140 -12.03 2.02 4.58
CA GLY A 140 -11.07 0.95 4.28
C GLY A 140 -9.74 1.21 4.98
N ALA A 141 -9.05 0.15 5.39
CA ALA A 141 -7.69 0.29 5.93
C ALA A 141 -6.71 0.72 4.82
N GLY A 142 -5.74 1.55 5.18
CA GLY A 142 -4.58 1.85 4.34
C GLY A 142 -3.64 0.64 4.25
N GLY A 143 -2.95 0.52 3.12
CA GLY A 143 -2.01 -0.56 2.87
C GLY A 143 -0.68 -0.30 3.58
N SER A 144 0.01 -1.34 4.03
CA SER A 144 1.38 -1.14 4.53
C SER A 144 2.33 -0.75 3.40
N GLY A 145 3.37 0.02 3.73
CA GLY A 145 4.50 0.22 2.84
C GLY A 145 5.35 -1.06 2.71
N GLY A 146 6.04 -1.19 1.58
CA GLY A 146 6.98 -2.29 1.35
C GLY A 146 8.30 -2.09 2.08
N ASN A 147 9.10 -3.15 2.18
CA ASN A 147 10.39 -3.13 2.85
C ASN A 147 11.55 -2.89 1.90
N ALA A 148 12.57 -2.18 2.37
CA ALA A 148 13.82 -2.01 1.64
C ALA A 148 14.77 -3.21 1.82
N GLY A 149 15.73 -3.33 0.90
CA GLY A 149 16.77 -4.37 0.93
C GLY A 149 17.96 -4.05 1.84
N GLN A 150 19.16 -3.90 1.28
CA GLN A 150 20.37 -3.51 2.02
C GLN A 150 20.52 -2.00 2.13
N LEU A 151 20.25 -1.29 1.03
CA LEU A 151 20.48 0.14 0.88
C LEU A 151 19.22 0.81 0.31
N GLY A 152 18.46 1.49 1.16
CA GLY A 152 17.22 2.14 0.74
C GLY A 152 16.24 2.44 1.87
N CYS A 153 15.18 3.17 1.56
CA CYS A 153 14.12 3.48 2.51
C CYS A 153 12.93 2.53 2.38
N GLY A 154 12.31 2.24 3.52
CA GLY A 154 11.01 1.57 3.57
C GLY A 154 9.91 2.44 2.98
N GLY A 155 8.88 1.81 2.44
CA GLY A 155 7.74 2.48 1.82
C GLY A 155 6.86 3.13 2.88
N ILE A 156 6.22 4.25 2.55
CA ILE A 156 5.24 4.84 3.46
C ILE A 156 3.97 3.98 3.53
N GLY A 157 3.37 3.89 4.71
CA GLY A 157 2.05 3.34 4.90
C GLY A 157 0.99 4.24 4.26
N GLY A 158 -0.03 3.62 3.67
CA GLY A 158 -1.15 4.34 3.06
C GLY A 158 -2.12 4.86 4.12
N ALA A 159 -2.80 5.97 3.82
CA ALA A 159 -3.82 6.51 4.71
C ALA A 159 -5.05 5.59 4.78
N GLY A 160 -5.69 5.54 5.95
CA GLY A 160 -7.02 4.97 6.11
C GLY A 160 -8.08 5.79 5.37
N GLY A 161 -9.12 5.11 4.88
CA GLY A 161 -10.24 5.76 4.21
C GLY A 161 -11.19 6.44 5.20
N PHE A 162 -11.91 7.46 4.75
CA PHE A 162 -13.01 8.02 5.52
C PHE A 162 -14.11 6.98 5.74
N GLY A 163 -14.69 6.93 6.93
CA GLY A 163 -15.91 6.17 7.19
C GLY A 163 -16.93 6.98 7.98
N THR A 164 -18.22 6.89 7.63
CA THR A 164 -19.25 7.68 8.33
C THR A 164 -19.33 7.34 9.82
N ILE A 165 -19.17 6.06 10.19
CA ILE A 165 -19.21 5.57 11.57
C ILE A 165 -17.80 5.40 12.13
N THR A 166 -16.91 4.79 11.36
CA THR A 166 -15.53 4.55 11.81
C THR A 166 -14.56 4.79 10.68
N GLY A 167 -13.54 5.61 10.92
CA GLY A 167 -12.44 5.79 9.98
C GLY A 167 -11.63 4.51 9.79
N GLY A 168 -11.06 4.34 8.60
CA GLY A 168 -10.13 3.24 8.35
C GLY A 168 -8.81 3.46 9.10
N THR A 169 -8.15 2.38 9.53
CA THR A 169 -6.80 2.50 10.10
C THR A 169 -5.79 2.88 9.02
N GLY A 170 -4.80 3.69 9.39
CA GLY A 170 -3.61 3.92 8.56
C GLY A 170 -2.77 2.65 8.43
N GLY A 171 -2.07 2.51 7.31
CA GLY A 171 -1.15 1.41 7.07
C GLY A 171 0.19 1.64 7.77
N THR A 172 0.89 0.57 8.14
CA THR A 172 2.23 0.68 8.72
C THR A 172 3.27 1.09 7.68
N GLY A 173 4.28 1.84 8.12
CA GLY A 173 5.47 2.12 7.32
C GLY A 173 6.36 0.88 7.17
N GLY A 174 7.02 0.76 6.03
CA GLY A 174 7.92 -0.35 5.73
C GLY A 174 9.27 -0.21 6.41
N THR A 175 9.95 -1.34 6.61
CA THR A 175 11.28 -1.36 7.22
C THR A 175 12.36 -0.81 6.28
N ALA A 176 13.34 -0.13 6.86
CA ALA A 176 14.45 0.44 6.12
C ALA A 176 15.46 -0.62 5.65
N GLY A 177 16.37 -0.20 4.77
CA GLY A 177 17.50 -1.02 4.35
C GLY A 177 18.38 -1.43 5.53
N ARG A 178 18.89 -2.66 5.46
CA ARG A 178 19.66 -3.26 6.57
C ARG A 178 20.93 -2.49 6.95
N LEU A 179 21.61 -1.89 5.98
CA LEU A 179 22.87 -1.16 6.20
C LEU A 179 22.62 0.34 6.32
N VAL A 180 22.00 0.93 5.30
CA VAL A 180 21.62 2.35 5.29
C VAL A 180 20.20 2.49 4.81
N GLY A 181 19.38 3.20 5.58
CA GLY A 181 17.99 3.43 5.22
C GLY A 181 17.20 4.15 6.29
N VAL A 182 16.14 4.84 5.86
CA VAL A 182 15.13 5.42 6.74
C VAL A 182 13.88 4.55 6.70
N GLY A 183 13.27 4.31 7.86
CA GLY A 183 11.99 3.60 7.92
C GLY A 183 10.87 4.41 7.27
N GLY A 184 9.90 3.73 6.66
CA GLY A 184 8.75 4.41 6.07
C GLY A 184 7.88 5.07 7.14
N ALA A 185 7.30 6.23 6.87
CA ALA A 185 6.29 6.79 7.77
C ALA A 185 5.02 5.92 7.78
N GLY A 186 4.35 5.83 8.92
CA GLY A 186 3.02 5.25 9.02
C GLY A 186 1.97 6.15 8.36
N GLY A 187 0.91 5.53 7.83
CA GLY A 187 -0.21 6.24 7.21
C GLY A 187 -1.13 6.85 8.26
N ALA A 188 -1.73 8.00 7.94
CA ALA A 188 -2.74 8.58 8.82
C ALA A 188 -3.99 7.70 8.91
N GLY A 189 -4.66 7.70 10.06
CA GLY A 189 -6.00 7.16 10.22
C GLY A 189 -7.02 7.96 9.41
N GLY A 190 -8.09 7.30 9.01
CA GLY A 190 -9.18 7.93 8.26
C GLY A 190 -10.11 8.72 9.18
N ASP A 191 -10.63 9.83 8.69
CA ASP A 191 -11.60 10.62 9.43
C ASP A 191 -12.98 9.94 9.50
N SER A 192 -13.80 10.40 10.44
CA SER A 192 -15.17 9.93 10.63
C SER A 192 -16.09 10.97 11.26
N THR A 193 -17.40 10.75 11.14
CA THR A 193 -18.40 11.52 11.91
C THR A 193 -18.63 10.97 13.31
N THR A 194 -18.04 9.82 13.67
CA THR A 194 -18.17 9.24 15.03
C THR A 194 -16.81 8.85 15.61
N THR A 195 -16.14 7.84 15.04
CA THR A 195 -14.83 7.38 15.56
C THR A 195 -13.77 7.46 14.48
N GLY A 196 -12.76 8.31 14.65
CA GLY A 196 -11.61 8.37 13.76
C GLY A 196 -10.83 7.05 13.77
N GLY A 197 -10.18 6.73 12.65
CA GLY A 197 -9.32 5.56 12.54
C GLY A 197 -7.97 5.77 13.22
N ASP A 198 -7.34 4.70 13.66
CA ASP A 198 -5.98 4.79 14.21
C ASP A 198 -4.95 5.11 13.12
N GLY A 199 -3.92 5.87 13.46
CA GLY A 199 -2.74 6.04 12.63
C GLY A 199 -1.89 4.77 12.60
N GLY A 200 -1.22 4.52 11.48
CA GLY A 200 -0.32 3.38 11.33
C GLY A 200 1.04 3.64 11.99
N ASP A 201 1.70 2.59 12.47
CA ASP A 201 3.04 2.69 13.01
C ASP A 201 4.08 3.06 11.93
N GLY A 202 5.11 3.79 12.32
CA GLY A 202 6.29 4.04 11.51
C GLY A 202 7.17 2.79 11.38
N GLY A 203 7.83 2.66 10.24
CA GLY A 203 8.77 1.58 9.97
C GLY A 203 10.09 1.79 10.70
N ASN A 204 10.74 0.68 11.08
CA ASN A 204 12.03 0.73 11.77
C ASN A 204 13.19 0.93 10.80
N ALA A 205 14.21 1.67 11.24
CA ALA A 205 15.55 1.56 10.69
C ALA A 205 16.31 0.36 11.28
N VAL A 206 17.48 0.03 10.72
CA VAL A 206 18.26 -1.16 11.11
C VAL A 206 19.64 -0.78 11.66
N LEU A 207 20.60 -0.43 10.79
CA LEU A 207 21.98 -0.12 11.22
C LEU A 207 22.27 1.38 11.20
N ILE A 208 22.10 2.04 10.05
CA ILE A 208 22.25 3.48 9.90
C ILE A 208 20.98 4.09 9.29
N GLY A 209 20.36 5.00 10.03
CA GLY A 209 19.25 5.84 9.58
C GLY A 209 18.14 5.97 10.61
N ASN A 210 17.17 6.83 10.33
CA ASN A 210 16.10 7.15 11.28
C ASN A 210 14.91 6.21 11.14
N GLY A 211 14.22 5.96 12.23
CA GLY A 211 12.89 5.35 12.18
C GLY A 211 11.90 6.28 11.48
N GLY A 212 10.86 5.70 10.87
CA GLY A 212 9.76 6.44 10.30
C GLY A 212 8.84 7.00 11.38
N ASN A 213 8.22 8.15 11.15
CA ASN A 213 7.22 8.67 12.07
C ASN A 213 5.95 7.82 12.03
N GLY A 214 5.26 7.69 13.16
CA GLY A 214 3.90 7.17 13.21
C GLY A 214 2.91 8.10 12.50
N GLY A 215 1.84 7.52 11.97
CA GLY A 215 0.75 8.26 11.35
C GLY A 215 -0.14 8.90 12.40
N ASN A 216 -0.69 10.08 12.10
CA ASN A 216 -1.68 10.71 12.98
C ASN A 216 -2.98 9.90 12.98
N ALA A 217 -3.72 10.01 14.07
CA ALA A 217 -5.09 9.53 14.16
C ALA A 217 -5.99 10.26 13.17
N GLY A 218 -7.04 9.58 12.74
CA GLY A 218 -8.18 10.19 12.07
C GLY A 218 -9.03 10.96 13.06
N THR A 219 -9.65 12.03 12.57
CA THR A 219 -10.52 12.89 13.36
C THR A 219 -11.95 12.31 13.47
N GLY A 220 -12.63 12.64 14.56
CA GLY A 220 -14.03 12.32 14.83
C GLY A 220 -14.40 12.75 16.26
N PRO A 221 -15.69 12.72 16.67
CA PRO A 221 -16.07 12.94 18.07
C PRO A 221 -15.27 12.09 19.06
N THR A 222 -14.96 10.86 18.69
CA THR A 222 -13.92 10.05 19.31
C THR A 222 -12.74 9.96 18.34
N THR A 223 -11.61 10.57 18.66
CA THR A 223 -10.39 10.43 17.86
C THR A 223 -9.83 9.00 17.95
N GLY A 224 -9.24 8.50 16.87
CA GLY A 224 -8.39 7.31 16.92
C GLY A 224 -7.09 7.53 17.71
N ALA A 225 -6.29 6.48 17.85
CA ALA A 225 -4.94 6.58 18.40
C ALA A 225 -3.94 7.02 17.32
N GLY A 226 -2.91 7.78 17.71
CA GLY A 226 -1.74 8.01 16.87
C GLY A 226 -0.90 6.74 16.76
N GLY A 227 -0.26 6.52 15.61
CA GLY A 227 0.66 5.42 15.42
C GLY A 227 1.99 5.65 16.14
N THR A 228 2.68 4.59 16.52
CA THR A 228 3.99 4.69 17.16
C THR A 228 5.08 5.06 16.16
N GLY A 229 6.07 5.82 16.58
CA GLY A 229 7.28 6.07 15.80
C GLY A 229 8.17 4.84 15.73
N GLY A 230 8.74 4.58 14.56
CA GLY A 230 9.68 3.48 14.35
C GLY A 230 11.02 3.71 15.05
N THR A 231 11.75 2.63 15.36
CA THR A 231 13.05 2.73 15.99
C THR A 231 14.14 3.22 15.02
N GLY A 232 15.07 4.03 15.52
CA GLY A 232 16.28 4.42 14.79
C GLY A 232 17.27 3.28 14.62
N GLY A 233 18.28 3.50 13.76
CA GLY A 233 19.35 2.55 13.51
C GLY A 233 20.24 2.31 14.73
N ASN A 234 20.65 1.06 14.92
CA ASN A 234 21.41 0.63 16.09
C ASN A 234 22.79 1.29 16.21
N LEU A 235 23.43 1.64 15.07
CA LEU A 235 24.72 2.32 15.08
C LEU A 235 24.54 3.84 15.04
N LEU A 236 23.69 4.33 14.13
CA LEU A 236 23.39 5.75 13.98
C LEU A 236 21.93 5.92 13.54
N GLY A 237 21.20 6.78 14.22
CA GLY A 237 19.81 7.07 13.87
C GLY A 237 19.01 7.53 15.08
N VAL A 238 17.95 8.28 14.82
CA VAL A 238 16.95 8.63 15.84
C VAL A 238 15.65 7.86 15.61
N ASN A 239 14.90 7.64 16.68
CA ASN A 239 13.53 7.13 16.57
C ASN A 239 12.65 8.13 15.83
N GLY A 240 11.62 7.62 15.15
CA GLY A 240 10.53 8.43 14.63
C GLY A 240 9.68 9.01 15.76
N PHE A 241 8.94 10.06 15.44
CA PHE A 241 7.93 10.60 16.35
C PHE A 241 6.66 9.77 16.31
N ASP A 242 5.99 9.65 17.45
CA ASP A 242 4.62 9.13 17.51
C ASP A 242 3.67 10.11 16.80
N GLY A 243 2.60 9.57 16.23
CA GLY A 243 1.53 10.32 15.58
C GLY A 243 0.68 11.08 16.58
N LEU A 244 0.10 12.19 16.13
CA LEU A 244 -0.83 12.98 16.93
C LEU A 244 -2.21 12.31 17.02
N THR A 245 -2.88 12.52 18.16
CA THR A 245 -4.32 12.27 18.37
C THR A 245 -5.10 13.56 18.25
#